data_AF-A0A929C237-F1
#
_entry.id   AF-A0A929C237-F1
#
_cell.length_a   1.000
_cell.length_b   1.000
_cell.length_c   1.000
_cell.angle_alpha   90.00
_cell.angle_beta   90.00
_cell.angle_gamma   90.00
#
_symmetry.space_group_name_H-M   'P 1'
#
loop_
_entity.id
_entity.type
_entity.pdbx_description
1 polymer ?
#
loop_
_entity_poly.entity_id
_entity_poly.type
_entity_poly.pdbx_seq_one_letter_code
_entity_poly.pdbx_strand_id
1 'polypeptide(L)'
;MTLQVMIASWVVIFFLQALRVIFSTMFGFIYDQVFEGPMNAWLVVSNLLVVGALLAPGILARKPSARRMAALASLTALARVALSVNDQMIR
;
A
#
# COMPACT_ATOMS: atom_id res chain seq x y z
N MET A 1 21.47 -2.13 -23.44
CA MET A 1 20.27 -1.26 -23.55
C MET A 1 19.02 -1.89 -22.92
N THR A 2 18.85 -3.22 -22.95
CA THR A 2 17.68 -3.94 -22.39
C THR A 2 17.56 -3.87 -20.86
N LEU A 3 18.67 -3.96 -20.11
CA LEU A 3 18.63 -4.00 -18.64
C LEU A 3 18.13 -2.69 -18.00
N GLN A 4 18.57 -1.53 -18.51
CA GLN A 4 18.17 -0.23 -17.97
C GLN A 4 16.69 0.06 -18.23
N VAL A 5 16.20 -0.31 -19.41
CA VAL A 5 14.77 -0.20 -19.75
C VAL A 5 13.95 -1.09 -18.82
N MET A 6 14.38 -2.34 -18.60
CA MET A 6 13.72 -3.24 -17.67
C MET A 6 13.63 -2.65 -16.26
N ILE A 7 14.74 -2.15 -15.71
CA ILE A 7 14.75 -1.52 -14.36
C ILE A 7 13.81 -0.31 -14.31
N ALA A 8 13.85 0.56 -15.32
CA ALA A 8 12.96 1.72 -15.39
C ALA A 8 11.49 1.30 -15.43
N SER A 9 11.13 0.29 -16.23
CA SER A 9 9.78 -0.27 -16.28
C SER A 9 9.33 -0.82 -14.93
N TRP A 10 10.19 -1.56 -14.23
CA TRP A 10 9.88 -2.08 -12.90
C TRP A 10 9.62 -0.97 -11.89
N VAL A 11 10.46 0.08 -11.87
CA VAL A 11 10.27 1.25 -10.99
C VAL A 11 8.91 1.91 -11.27
N VAL A 12 8.57 2.11 -12.55
CA VAL A 12 7.28 2.68 -12.94
C VAL A 12 6.11 1.79 -12.51
N ILE A 13 6.20 0.47 -12.69
CA ILE A 13 5.16 -0.47 -12.28
C ILE A 13 4.95 -0.45 -10.76
N PHE A 14 6.03 -0.46 -9.98
CA PHE A 14 5.94 -0.38 -8.52
C PHE A 14 5.35 0.96 -8.07
N PHE A 15 5.73 2.07 -8.72
CA PHE A 15 5.17 3.38 -8.46
C PHE A 15 3.66 3.43 -8.75
N LEU A 16 3.23 2.96 -9.92
CA LEU A 16 1.81 2.93 -10.30
C LEU A 16 1.00 2.03 -9.37
N GLN A 17 1.56 0.92 -8.91
CA GLN A 17 0.89 0.07 -7.93
C GLN A 17 0.75 0.72 -6.56
N ALA A 18 1.77 1.46 -6.09
CA ALA A 18 1.66 2.23 -4.86
C ALA A 18 0.57 3.32 -4.99
N LEU A 19 0.55 4.04 -6.12
CA LEU A 19 -0.46 5.06 -6.40
C LEU A 19 -1.88 4.48 -6.42
N ARG A 20 -2.07 3.30 -7.04
CA ARG A 20 -3.35 2.60 -7.05
C ARG A 20 -3.85 2.28 -5.64
N VAL A 21 -2.98 1.78 -4.77
CA VAL A 21 -3.35 1.48 -3.37
C VAL A 21 -3.77 2.74 -2.64
N ILE A 22 -2.99 3.82 -2.76
CA ILE A 22 -3.31 5.12 -2.14
C ILE A 22 -4.68 5.62 -2.61
N PHE A 23 -4.92 5.67 -3.92
CA PHE A 23 -6.21 6.13 -4.45
C PHE A 23 -7.38 5.24 -4.04
N SER A 24 -7.21 3.92 -4.03
CA SER A 24 -8.25 3.00 -3.57
C SER A 24 -8.61 3.22 -2.10
N THR A 25 -7.61 3.39 -1.23
CA THR A 25 -7.84 3.66 0.19
C THR A 25 -8.50 5.02 0.39
N MET A 26 -8.05 6.07 -0.32
CA MET A 26 -8.67 7.39 -0.25
C MET A 26 -10.12 7.37 -0.75
N PHE A 27 -10.42 6.64 -1.82
CA PHE A 27 -11.78 6.51 -2.32
C PHE A 27 -12.69 5.79 -1.32
N GLY A 28 -12.23 4.69 -0.72
CA GLY A 28 -12.99 3.99 0.33
C GLY A 28 -13.28 4.92 1.51
N PHE A 29 -12.28 5.69 1.93
CA PHE A 29 -12.43 6.67 3.01
C PHE A 29 -13.44 7.77 2.70
N ILE A 30 -13.36 8.36 1.50
CA ILE A 30 -14.30 9.39 1.05
C ILE A 30 -15.71 8.79 0.98
N TYR A 31 -15.83 7.55 0.48
CA TYR A 31 -17.10 6.84 0.40
C TYR A 31 -17.71 6.62 1.79
N ASP A 32 -16.96 6.06 2.74
CA ASP A 32 -17.41 5.82 4.11
C ASP A 32 -17.89 7.13 4.77
N GLN A 33 -17.14 8.23 4.59
CA GLN A 33 -17.53 9.53 5.15
C GLN A 33 -18.77 10.15 4.51
N VAL A 34 -18.95 9.97 3.20
CA VAL A 34 -20.07 10.55 2.47
C VAL A 34 -21.35 9.73 2.66
N PHE A 35 -21.23 8.41 2.79
CA PHE A 35 -22.38 7.49 2.74
C PHE A 35 -22.67 6.74 4.05
N GLU A 36 -21.69 6.44 4.91
CA GLU A 36 -21.86 5.54 6.06
C GLU A 36 -21.87 6.24 7.42
N GLY A 37 -21.58 7.55 7.47
CA GLY A 37 -21.70 8.35 8.68
C GLY A 37 -20.36 8.58 9.40
N PRO A 38 -20.38 8.98 10.69
CA PRO A 38 -19.26 9.67 11.32
C PRO A 38 -17.98 8.82 11.41
N MET A 39 -16.84 9.51 11.37
CA MET A 39 -15.48 8.96 11.41
C MET A 39 -15.32 7.86 12.47
N ASN A 40 -15.16 6.61 12.00
CA ASN A 40 -14.86 5.46 12.83
C ASN A 40 -13.33 5.39 13.12
N ALA A 41 -12.90 4.77 14.22
CA ALA A 41 -11.47 4.67 14.61
C ALA A 41 -10.53 4.13 13.51
N TRP A 42 -11.06 3.33 12.59
CA TRP A 42 -10.41 2.82 11.38
C TRP A 42 -9.80 3.91 10.51
N LEU A 43 -10.44 5.07 10.48
CA LEU A 43 -10.01 6.26 9.77
C LEU A 43 -8.62 6.75 10.20
N VAL A 44 -8.38 6.76 11.51
CA VAL A 44 -7.09 7.17 12.08
C VAL A 44 -6.03 6.13 11.75
N VAL A 45 -6.39 4.85 11.88
CA VAL A 45 -5.49 3.72 11.59
C VAL A 45 -5.09 3.71 10.11
N SER A 46 -6.03 3.90 9.19
CA SER A 46 -5.76 3.89 7.74
C SER A 46 -4.88 5.06 7.31
N ASN A 47 -5.11 6.27 7.82
CA ASN A 47 -4.23 7.41 7.55
C ASN A 47 -2.80 7.20 8.08
N LEU A 48 -2.64 6.63 9.28
CA LEU A 48 -1.32 6.29 9.81
C LEU A 48 -0.61 5.25 8.95
N LEU A 49 -1.34 4.26 8.43
CA LEU A 49 -0.79 3.26 7.50
C LEU A 49 -0.36 3.89 6.17
N VAL A 50 -1.15 4.82 5.61
CA VAL A 50 -0.80 5.56 4.38
C VAL A 50 0.46 6.40 4.58
N VAL A 51 0.55 7.15 5.69
CA VAL A 51 1.75 7.93 6.03
C VAL A 51 2.96 7.00 6.21
N GLY A 52 2.77 5.87 6.90
CA GLY A 52 3.81 4.84 7.05
C GLY A 52 4.29 4.29 5.71
N ALA A 53 3.38 4.00 4.79
CA ALA A 53 3.70 3.51 3.45
C ALA A 53 4.45 4.56 2.61
N LEU A 54 4.11 5.84 2.73
CA LEU A 54 4.79 6.95 2.05
C LEU A 54 6.21 7.17 2.59
N LEU A 55 6.40 7.03 3.90
CA LEU A 55 7.71 7.22 4.55
C LEU A 55 8.60 5.98 4.48
N ALA A 56 8.03 4.80 4.24
CA ALA A 56 8.74 3.53 4.20
C ALA A 56 9.98 3.55 3.28
N PRO A 57 9.95 4.06 2.03
CA PRO A 57 11.12 4.07 1.14
C PRO A 57 12.29 4.90 1.71
N GLY A 58 11.99 6.02 2.37
CA GLY A 58 13.01 6.89 2.99
C GLY A 58 13.63 6.26 4.24
N ILE A 59 12.85 5.51 5.01
CA ILE A 59 13.32 4.78 6.20
C ILE A 59 14.13 3.54 5.78
N LEU A 60 13.69 2.83 4.74
CA LEU A 60 14.33 1.61 4.24
C LEU A 60 15.63 1.85 3.44
N ALA A 61 15.87 3.09 2.97
CA ALA A 61 17.11 3.48 2.30
C ALA A 61 18.37 3.31 3.18
N ARG A 62 18.22 3.20 4.50
CA ARG A 62 19.33 2.93 5.44
C ARG A 62 19.57 1.43 5.58
N LYS A 63 20.59 0.91 4.86
CA LYS A 63 21.14 -0.48 4.94
C LYS A 63 20.19 -1.49 5.63
N PRO A 64 19.10 -1.89 4.97
CA PRO A 64 18.12 -2.76 5.59
C PRO A 64 18.72 -4.16 5.71
N SER A 65 18.57 -4.79 6.88
CA SER A 65 19.01 -6.18 7.02
C SER A 65 18.14 -7.09 6.16
N ALA A 66 18.75 -8.09 5.51
CA ALA A 66 18.05 -9.03 4.63
C ALA A 66 16.83 -9.68 5.30
N ARG A 67 16.93 -9.95 6.62
CA ARG A 67 15.82 -10.50 7.44
C ARG A 67 14.63 -9.54 7.56
N ARG A 68 14.88 -8.23 7.71
CA ARG A 68 13.81 -7.21 7.74
C ARG A 68 13.15 -7.05 6.38
N MET A 69 13.93 -7.06 5.29
CA MET A 69 13.38 -7.02 3.94
C MET A 69 12.51 -8.24 3.65
N ALA A 70 12.97 -9.44 4.00
CA ALA A 70 12.20 -10.66 3.83
C ALA A 70 10.88 -10.59 4.62
N ALA A 71 10.93 -10.18 5.89
CA ALA A 71 9.72 -10.03 6.71
C ALA A 71 8.73 -9.03 6.09
N LEU A 72 9.18 -7.85 5.64
CA LEU A 72 8.34 -6.84 5.01
C LEU A 72 7.76 -7.33 3.67
N ALA A 73 8.56 -8.03 2.86
CA ALA A 73 8.11 -8.62 1.60
C ALA A 73 7.01 -9.67 1.85
N SER A 74 7.20 -10.56 2.83
CA SER A 74 6.20 -11.55 3.23
C SER A 74 4.91 -10.91 3.71
N LEU A 75 5.01 -9.88 4.56
CA LEU A 75 3.86 -9.16 5.11
C LEU A 75 3.09 -8.44 4.00
N THR A 76 3.81 -7.83 3.05
CA THR A 76 3.21 -7.19 1.88
C THR A 76 2.55 -8.20 0.95
N ALA A 77 3.16 -9.38 0.74
CA ALA A 77 2.57 -10.44 -0.06
C ALA A 77 1.26 -10.96 0.56
N LEU A 78 1.24 -11.17 1.88
CA LEU A 78 0.04 -11.57 2.62
C LEU A 78 -1.07 -10.50 2.53
N ALA A 79 -0.72 -9.23 2.75
CA ALA A 79 -1.67 -8.13 2.61
C ALA A 79 -2.25 -8.05 1.19
N ARG A 80 -1.44 -8.32 0.16
CA ARG A 80 -1.87 -8.33 -1.23
C ARG A 80 -2.82 -9.48 -1.54
N VAL A 81 -2.59 -10.66 -0.94
CA VAL A 81 -3.53 -11.79 -1.02
C VAL A 81 -4.86 -11.42 -0.37
N ALA A 82 -4.85 -10.85 0.84
CA ALA A 82 -6.07 -10.41 1.52
C ALA A 82 -6.85 -9.36 0.70
N LEU A 83 -6.16 -8.36 0.15
CA LEU A 83 -6.77 -7.33 -0.71
C LEU A 83 -7.18 -7.83 -2.10
N SER A 84 -6.71 -9.01 -2.52
CA SER A 84 -7.14 -9.62 -3.79
C SER A 84 -8.41 -10.45 -3.64
N VAL A 85 -8.75 -10.84 -2.40
CA VAL A 85 -10.08 -11.38 -2.09
C VAL A 85 -11.04 -10.20 -2.10
N ASN A 86 -11.63 -9.94 -3.26
CA ASN A 86 -12.69 -8.97 -3.44
C ASN A 86 -13.99 -9.54 -2.85
N ASP A 87 -14.08 -9.55 -1.52
CA ASP A 87 -15.28 -10.01 -0.84
C ASP A 87 -16.33 -8.90 -0.87
N GLN A 88 -17.23 -8.94 -1.86
CA GLN A 88 -18.38 -8.03 -1.94
C GLN A 88 -19.41 -8.28 -0.83
N MET A 89 -19.23 -9.30 0.03
CA MET A 89 -20.18 -9.63 1.11
C MET A 89 -19.91 -8.92 2.44
N ILE A 90 -18.79 -8.23 2.62
CA ILE A 90 -18.58 -7.41 3.81
C ILE A 90 -18.99 -5.98 3.45
N ARG A 91 -20.28 -5.74 3.68
CA ARG A 91 -20.89 -4.40 3.72
C ARG A 91 -20.39 -3.65 4.95
#